data_AF-A0AAW1TN34-F1
#
_entry.id   AF-A0AAW1TN34-F1
#
_cell.length_a   1.000
_cell.length_b   1.000
_cell.length_c   1.000
_cell.angle_alpha   90.00
_cell.angle_beta   90.00
_cell.angle_gamma   90.00
#
_symmetry.space_group_name_H-M   'P 1'
#
loop_
_entity.id
_entity.type
_entity.pdbx_description
1 polymer ?
#
loop_
_entity_poly.entity_id
_entity_poly.type
_entity_poly.pdbx_seq_one_letter_code
_entity_poly.pdbx_strand_id
1 'polypeptide(L)'
;MYIRKKIEEINRNKDIHEYFTRNFDQLGIEKHLTSKYKRSCDYMGIMCYNKLPKKISDIKSIKAFELSVKNLLIKKGYYTVKEYMEDTTFEEIQKPREAQENKKKTLQLHIIIVLFF
;
A
#
# COMPACT_ATOMS: atom_id res chain seq x y z
N MET A 1 14.85 7.28 3.03
CA MET A 1 14.17 6.42 4.02
C MET A 1 14.96 5.12 4.16
N TYR A 2 15.25 4.66 5.38
CA TYR A 2 16.15 3.53 5.67
C TYR A 2 15.74 2.22 4.96
N ILE A 3 14.46 1.86 4.97
CA ILE A 3 13.96 0.64 4.29
C ILE A 3 14.17 0.66 2.78
N ARG A 4 14.05 1.83 2.13
CA ARG A 4 14.24 1.93 0.68
C ARG A 4 15.68 1.59 0.25
N LYS A 5 16.66 1.83 1.12
CA LYS A 5 18.07 1.47 0.90
C LYS A 5 18.31 -0.03 1.05
N LYS A 6 17.58 -0.69 1.95
CA LYS A 6 17.67 -2.13 2.25
C LYS A 6 16.66 -2.98 1.48
N ILE A 7 16.01 -2.42 0.47
CA ILE A 7 14.86 -3.09 -0.16
C ILE A 7 15.24 -4.40 -0.86
N GLU A 8 16.50 -4.54 -1.26
CA GLU A 8 17.04 -5.73 -1.92
C GLU A 8 17.37 -6.85 -0.91
N GLU A 9 17.57 -6.50 0.37
CA GLU A 9 17.84 -7.46 1.45
C GLU A 9 16.55 -8.03 2.07
N ILE A 10 15.41 -7.36 1.83
CA ILE A 10 14.12 -7.72 2.43
C ILE A 10 13.31 -8.56 1.45
N ASN A 11 12.98 -9.79 1.86
CA ASN A 11 12.13 -10.70 1.09
C ASN A 11 10.76 -10.08 0.84
N ARG A 12 10.22 -10.28 -0.36
CA ARG A 12 8.84 -9.90 -0.73
C ARG A 12 7.91 -11.09 -0.55
N ASN A 13 6.62 -10.81 -0.44
CA ASN A 13 5.62 -11.88 -0.38
C ASN A 13 5.59 -12.71 -1.68
N LYS A 14 5.93 -12.09 -2.82
CA LYS A 14 6.15 -12.77 -4.10
C LYS A 14 7.19 -13.89 -4.02
N ASP A 15 8.19 -13.76 -3.16
CA ASP A 15 9.26 -14.77 -3.06
C ASP A 15 8.77 -16.02 -2.31
N ILE A 16 7.65 -15.91 -1.58
CA ILE A 16 7.05 -16.99 -0.78
C ILE A 16 5.90 -17.68 -1.54
N HIS A 17 5.15 -16.93 -2.34
CA HIS A 17 3.96 -17.42 -3.03
C HIS A 17 4.09 -17.24 -4.53
N GLU A 18 3.89 -18.31 -5.30
CA GLU A 18 3.98 -18.28 -6.77
C GLU A 18 2.77 -17.58 -7.41
N TYR A 19 1.63 -17.53 -6.72
CA TYR A 19 0.39 -16.91 -7.21
C TYR A 19 0.17 -15.51 -6.64
N PHE A 20 -0.58 -14.69 -7.37
CA PHE A 20 -0.89 -13.30 -6.99
C PHE A 20 -1.84 -13.24 -5.80
N THR A 21 -1.27 -13.04 -4.60
CA THR A 21 -2.03 -12.68 -3.40
C THR A 21 -2.33 -11.17 -3.37
N ARG A 22 -3.29 -10.75 -2.54
CA ARG A 22 -3.63 -9.31 -2.37
C ARG A 22 -2.42 -8.45 -1.97
N ASN A 23 -1.46 -9.02 -1.25
CA ASN A 23 -0.25 -8.36 -0.75
C ASN A 23 1.02 -8.85 -1.48
N PHE A 24 0.88 -9.41 -2.67
CA PHE A 24 1.97 -10.07 -3.39
C PHE A 24 3.20 -9.18 -3.62
N ASP A 25 2.98 -7.92 -4.00
CA ASP A 25 4.05 -6.94 -4.25
C ASP A 25 4.59 -6.28 -2.98
N GLN A 26 3.98 -6.53 -1.82
CA GLN A 26 4.39 -5.92 -0.56
C GLN A 26 5.65 -6.60 0.01
N LEU A 27 6.43 -5.83 0.76
CA LEU A 27 7.56 -6.37 1.52
C LEU A 27 7.03 -7.33 2.58
N GLY A 28 7.72 -8.46 2.71
CA GLY A 28 7.43 -9.48 3.70
C GLY A 28 7.67 -8.95 5.10
N ILE A 29 6.77 -9.30 6.00
CA ILE A 29 6.88 -8.98 7.43
C ILE A 29 7.17 -10.29 8.14
N GLU A 30 8.26 -10.35 8.88
CA GLU A 30 8.60 -11.53 9.67
C GLU A 30 7.54 -11.76 10.76
N LYS A 31 7.18 -13.03 10.97
CA LYS A 31 6.28 -13.43 12.05
C LYS A 31 6.98 -13.19 13.40
N HIS A 32 6.35 -12.42 14.27
CA HIS A 32 6.90 -12.09 15.58
C HIS A 32 5.78 -12.03 16.62
N LEU A 33 6.10 -12.41 17.86
CA LEU A 33 5.14 -12.45 18.97
C LEU A 33 5.27 -11.24 19.91
N THR A 34 6.42 -10.56 19.90
CA THR A 34 6.73 -9.54 20.90
C THR A 34 6.35 -8.12 20.45
N SER A 35 5.74 -7.37 21.36
CA SER A 35 5.47 -5.94 21.17
C SER A 35 6.74 -5.10 21.00
N LYS A 36 7.88 -5.60 21.51
CA LYS A 36 9.19 -4.95 21.31
C LYS A 36 9.59 -4.96 19.84
N TYR A 37 9.40 -6.08 19.13
CA TYR A 37 9.70 -6.16 17.70
C TYR A 37 8.78 -5.23 16.90
N LYS A 38 7.50 -5.11 17.26
CA LYS A 38 6.55 -4.17 16.62
C LYS A 38 6.98 -2.71 16.71
N ARG A 39 7.82 -2.36 17.68
CA ARG A 39 8.36 -1.00 17.86
C ARG A 39 9.73 -0.83 17.20
N SER A 40 10.29 -1.87 16.58
CA SER A 40 11.56 -1.77 15.87
C SER A 40 11.44 -0.89 14.63
N CYS A 41 12.54 -0.23 14.27
CA CYS A 41 12.62 0.59 13.07
C CYS A 41 12.41 -0.24 11.80
N ASP A 42 12.86 -1.49 11.79
CA ASP A 42 12.71 -2.38 10.64
C ASP A 42 11.22 -2.69 10.41
N TYR A 43 10.52 -3.16 11.45
CA TYR A 43 9.10 -3.48 11.37
C TYR A 43 8.27 -2.25 11.01
N MET A 44 8.44 -1.15 11.75
CA MET A 44 7.66 0.06 11.51
C MET A 44 7.97 0.67 10.13
N GLY A 45 9.23 0.59 9.70
CA GLY A 45 9.64 1.04 8.39
C GLY A 45 8.98 0.26 7.25
N ILE A 46 8.92 -1.07 7.37
CA ILE A 46 8.25 -1.95 6.40
C ILE A 46 6.76 -1.63 6.33
N MET A 47 6.10 -1.48 7.49
CA MET A 47 4.70 -1.06 7.56
C MET A 47 4.47 0.29 6.88
N CYS A 48 5.34 1.27 7.16
CA CYS A 48 5.28 2.57 6.51
C CYS A 48 5.39 2.47 5.00
N TYR A 49 6.34 1.65 4.52
CA TYR A 49 6.62 1.48 3.10
C TYR A 49 5.47 0.78 2.37
N ASN A 50 4.95 -0.31 2.93
CA ASN A 50 3.84 -1.07 2.34
C ASN A 50 2.55 -0.25 2.20
N LYS A 51 2.39 0.79 3.04
CA LYS A 51 1.26 1.72 2.98
C LYS A 51 1.39 2.80 1.90
N LEU A 52 2.59 3.03 1.35
CA LEU A 52 2.79 4.04 0.33
C LEU A 52 2.06 3.68 -0.98
N PRO A 53 1.59 4.68 -1.74
CA PRO A 53 1.08 4.46 -3.09
C PRO A 53 2.14 3.81 -3.99
N LYS A 54 1.73 2.87 -4.86
CA LYS A 54 2.64 2.20 -5.82
C LYS A 54 3.48 3.17 -6.64
N LYS A 55 2.86 4.28 -7.07
CA LYS A 55 3.51 5.37 -7.81
C LYS A 55 4.79 5.92 -7.12
N ILE A 56 4.81 5.90 -5.79
CA ILE A 56 5.95 6.39 -5.00
C ILE A 56 6.91 5.23 -4.69
N SER A 57 6.40 4.03 -4.38
CA SER A 57 7.24 2.86 -4.11
C SER A 57 8.13 2.47 -5.30
N ASP A 58 7.63 2.66 -6.52
CA ASP A 58 8.30 2.27 -7.78
C ASP A 58 9.43 3.23 -8.18
N ILE A 59 9.59 4.35 -7.47
CA ILE A 59 10.66 5.31 -7.74
C ILE A 59 12.02 4.67 -7.41
N LYS A 60 12.88 4.56 -8.42
CA LYS A 60 14.23 3.98 -8.29
C LYS A 60 15.22 4.89 -7.57
N SER A 61 15.18 6.19 -7.86
CA SER A 61 16.08 7.16 -7.25
C SER A 61 15.71 7.43 -5.79
N ILE A 62 16.65 7.21 -4.87
CA ILE A 62 16.45 7.42 -3.43
C ILE A 62 16.09 8.88 -3.13
N LYS A 63 16.77 9.84 -3.78
CA LYS A 63 16.50 11.28 -3.57
C LYS A 63 15.09 11.66 -4.02
N ALA A 64 14.68 11.18 -5.19
CA ALA A 64 13.33 11.44 -5.72
C ALA A 64 12.24 10.77 -4.88
N PHE A 65 12.51 9.56 -4.38
CA PHE A 65 11.64 8.85 -3.45
C PHE A 65 11.45 9.65 -2.16
N GLU A 66 12.54 10.10 -1.52
CA GLU A 66 12.49 10.87 -0.28
C GLU A 66 11.74 12.19 -0.45
N LEU A 67 11.98 12.90 -1.55
CA LEU A 67 11.24 14.12 -1.86
C LEU A 67 9.74 13.85 -2.05
N SER A 68 9.38 12.79 -2.78
CA SER A 68 7.99 12.43 -3.04
C SER A 68 7.25 12.04 -1.76
N VAL A 69 7.89 11.25 -0.89
CA VAL A 69 7.33 10.90 0.43
C VAL A 69 7.16 12.15 1.29
N LYS A 70 8.16 13.03 1.36
CA LYS A 70 8.05 14.30 2.12
C LYS A 70 6.88 15.14 1.63
N ASN A 71 6.76 15.36 0.32
CA ASN A 71 5.68 16.13 -0.27
C ASN A 71 4.31 15.51 0.03
N LEU A 72 4.20 14.18 -0.01
CA LEU A 72 2.97 13.47 0.34
C LEU A 72 2.59 13.67 1.81
N LEU A 73 3.55 13.52 2.73
CA LEU A 73 3.33 13.67 4.16
C LEU A 73 2.94 15.12 4.51
N ILE A 74 3.61 16.11 3.89
CA ILE A 74 3.30 17.54 4.06
C ILE A 74 1.89 17.86 3.53
N LYS A 75 1.54 17.37 2.34
CA LYS A 75 0.23 17.62 1.73
C LYS A 75 -0.92 17.07 2.58
N LYS A 76 -0.69 15.94 3.25
CA LYS A 76 -1.67 15.31 4.14
C LYS A 76 -1.69 15.92 5.53
N GLY A 77 -0.57 16.46 6.00
CA GLY A 77 -0.48 17.16 7.27
C GLY A 77 -0.62 16.25 8.48
N TYR A 78 -0.06 15.03 8.44
CA TYR A 78 -0.09 14.14 9.61
C TYR A 78 0.75 14.73 10.75
N TYR A 79 0.17 14.79 11.94
CA TYR A 79 0.84 15.23 13.16
C TYR A 79 1.49 14.06 13.90
N THR A 80 0.91 12.86 13.79
CA THR A 80 1.44 11.65 14.44
C THR A 80 1.62 10.50 13.45
N VAL A 81 2.55 9.58 13.76
CA VAL A 81 2.74 8.34 12.97
C VAL A 81 1.47 7.48 13.01
N LYS A 82 0.70 7.55 14.11
CA LYS A 82 -0.55 6.83 14.27
C LYS A 82 -1.60 7.29 13.25
N GLU A 83 -1.77 8.60 13.07
CA GLU A 83 -2.67 9.15 12.04
C GLU A 83 -2.29 8.67 10.64
N TYR A 84 -1.00 8.67 10.32
CA TYR A 84 -0.54 8.12 9.05
C TYR A 84 -0.90 6.63 8.91
N MET A 85 -0.75 5.84 9.98
CA MET A 85 -1.08 4.40 9.99
C MET A 85 -2.58 4.11 9.98
N GLU A 86 -3.42 5.04 10.38
CA GLU A 86 -4.88 4.92 10.37
C GLU A 86 -5.52 5.47 9.09
N ASP A 87 -4.82 6.30 8.30
CA ASP A 87 -5.36 6.85 7.04
C ASP A 87 -5.64 5.75 5.99
N THR A 88 -6.90 5.49 5.68
CA THR A 88 -7.35 4.48 4.70
C THR A 88 -7.34 4.96 3.25
N THR A 89 -7.13 6.25 3.00
CA THR A 89 -7.21 6.85 1.65
C THR A 89 -6.20 6.30 0.65
N PHE A 90 -5.16 5.59 1.11
CA PHE A 90 -4.16 4.96 0.25
C PHE A 90 -4.59 3.62 -0.35
N GLU A 91 -5.55 2.93 0.28
CA GLU A 91 -6.00 1.59 -0.14
C GLU A 91 -6.85 1.65 -1.42
N GLU A 92 -7.48 2.77 -1.70
CA GLU A 92 -8.30 2.96 -2.91
C GLU A 92 -7.45 2.99 -4.20
N ILE A 93 -6.15 3.28 -4.08
CA ILE A 93 -5.22 3.33 -5.22
C ILE A 93 -4.74 1.93 -5.63
N GLN A 94 -4.85 0.94 -4.75
CA GLN A 94 -4.39 -0.44 -5.00
C GLN A 94 -5.50 -1.40 -5.46
N LYS A 95 -6.78 -1.03 -5.37
CA LYS A 95 -7.86 -1.84 -5.98
C LYS A 95 -7.80 -1.70 -7.51
N PRO A 96 -7.76 -2.81 -8.27
CA PRO A 96 -7.82 -2.74 -9.72
C PRO A 96 -9.11 -2.02 -10.15
N ARG A 97 -9.00 -1.09 -11.11
CA ARG A 97 -10.14 -0.33 -11.66
C ARG A 97 -11.28 -1.24 -12.15
N GLU A 98 -10.94 -2.48 -12.52
CA GLU A 98 -11.87 -3.54 -12.93
C GLU A 98 -12.96 -3.81 -11.88
N ALA A 99 -12.66 -3.73 -10.58
CA ALA A 99 -13.65 -3.94 -9.53
C ALA A 99 -14.68 -2.81 -9.43
N GLN A 100 -14.30 -1.57 -9.77
CA GLN A 100 -15.22 -0.43 -9.82
C GLN A 100 -16.01 -0.42 -11.14
N GLU A 101 -15.40 -0.86 -12.23
CA GLU A 101 -16.04 -0.93 -13.54
C GLU A 101 -17.10 -2.03 -13.61
N ASN A 102 -16.82 -3.21 -13.01
CA ASN A 102 -17.81 -4.28 -12.88
C ASN A 102 -19.00 -3.88 -12.00
N LYS A 103 -18.77 -3.10 -10.93
CA LYS A 103 -19.85 -2.58 -10.08
C LYS A 103 -20.72 -1.55 -10.82
N LYS A 104 -20.14 -0.75 -11.70
CA LYS A 104 -20.88 0.18 -12.59
C LYS A 104 -21.67 -0.57 -13.67
N LYS A 105 -21.10 -1.62 -14.26
CA LYS A 105 -21.77 -2.47 -15.26
C LYS A 105 -22.98 -3.21 -14.67
N THR A 106 -22.89 -3.73 -13.45
CA THR A 106 -24.02 -4.40 -12.79
C THR A 106 -25.13 -3.43 -12.40
N LEU A 107 -24.79 -2.22 -11.93
CA LEU A 107 -25.76 -1.15 -11.67
C LEU A 107 -26.49 -0.70 -12.95
N GLN A 108 -25.74 -0.55 -14.06
CA GLN A 108 -26.31 -0.24 -15.38
C GLN A 108 -27.28 -1.34 -15.86
N LEU A 109 -26.91 -2.62 -15.72
CA LEU A 109 -27.76 -3.74 -16.13
C LEU A 109 -29.04 -3.81 -15.29
N HIS A 110 -28.96 -3.57 -13.98
CA HIS A 110 -30.13 -3.52 -13.10
C HIS A 110 -31.09 -2.38 -13.48
N ILE A 111 -30.56 -1.18 -13.76
CA ILE A 111 -31.38 -0.04 -14.20
C ILE A 111 -32.09 -0.35 -15.53
N ILE A 112 -31.38 -0.97 -16.48
CA ILE A 112 -31.97 -1.39 -17.76
C ILE A 112 -33.09 -2.40 -17.51
N ILE A 113 -32.87 -3.45 -16.72
CA ILE A 113 -33.90 -4.45 -16.43
C ILE A 113 -35.15 -3.81 -15.79
N VAL A 114 -34.97 -2.90 -14.84
CA VAL A 114 -36.10 -2.20 -14.18
C VAL A 114 -36.84 -1.23 -15.11
N LEU A 115 -36.22 -0.75 -16.19
CA LEU A 115 -36.85 0.13 -17.17
C LEU A 115 -37.55 -0.65 -18.31
N PHE A 116 -37.27 -1.93 -18.47
CA PHE A 116 -37.82 -2.79 -19.55
C PHE A 116 -38.83 -3.85 -19.04
N PHE A 117 -39.20 -3.82 -17.77
CA PHE A 117 -40.32 -4.55 -17.15
C PHE A 117 -41.25 -3.57 -16.46
#